data_AF-A0A382PST2-F1
#
_entry.id   AF-A0A382PST2-F1
#
_cell.length_a   1.000
_cell.length_b   1.000
_cell.length_c   1.000
_cell.angle_alpha   90.00
_cell.angle_beta   90.00
_cell.angle_gamma   90.00
#
_symmetry.space_group_name_H-M   'P 1'
#
loop_
_entity.id
_entity.type
_entity.pdbx_description
1 polymer ?
#
loop_
_entity_poly.entity_id
_entity_poly.type
_entity_poly.pdbx_seq_one_letter_code
_entity_poly.pdbx_strand_id
1 'polypeptide(L)'
;MAFGRFQDFLGALVKRQRGLFFSSGEAASIDELLNKLMGTVGEVSGIVTARQVLDHYKELPTEQKLLFFENLEKNFNADQEEVKIAFKAYEKDPSSANTNSLSKAAEPLRHEVLRRLNQTPDATHDLVGMRTDLLKLLEAHPQLKAVDEDFVRLFTSWFGRGFLVLQTVNWATSAAVLERIIRYEAVHEIKDWEDLRSRIDPPNRRCFAFFHPALIDEPLIFVEVALLKNIPTSIYSILKDEGPEA
;
A
#
# COMPACT_ATOMS: atom_id res chain seq x y z
N MET A 1 2.60 19.02 -11.25
CA MET A 1 3.80 18.83 -12.11
C MET A 1 5.12 18.69 -11.34
N ALA A 2 5.36 19.41 -10.23
CA ALA A 2 6.64 19.32 -9.51
C ALA A 2 6.86 18.00 -8.74
N PHE A 3 5.81 17.44 -8.13
CA PHE A 3 5.90 16.19 -7.34
C PHE A 3 6.27 14.96 -8.20
N GLY A 4 5.64 14.82 -9.38
CA GLY A 4 5.97 13.75 -10.34
C GLY A 4 7.42 13.81 -10.82
N ARG A 5 7.94 15.00 -11.15
CA ARG A 5 9.34 15.16 -11.59
C ARG A 5 10.37 14.80 -10.52
N PHE A 6 10.04 15.02 -9.25
CA PHE A 6 10.90 14.62 -8.14
C PHE A 6 10.86 13.11 -7.90
N GLN A 7 9.68 12.49 -7.95
CA GLN A 7 9.52 11.04 -7.91
C GLN A 7 10.26 10.36 -9.09
N ASP A 8 10.16 10.91 -10.29
CA ASP A 8 10.88 10.42 -11.48
C ASP A 8 12.40 10.52 -11.32
N PHE A 9 12.88 11.64 -10.77
CA PHE A 9 14.30 11.85 -10.47
C PHE A 9 14.80 10.86 -9.41
N LEU A 10 14.06 10.69 -8.32
CA LEU A 10 14.39 9.70 -7.29
C LEU A 10 14.35 8.29 -7.86
N GLY A 11 13.35 7.96 -8.67
CA GLY A 11 13.25 6.67 -9.34
C GLY A 11 14.43 6.41 -10.26
N ALA A 12 14.86 7.41 -11.05
CA ALA A 12 16.05 7.32 -11.89
C ALA A 12 17.34 7.19 -11.08
N LEU A 13 17.47 7.93 -9.98
CA LEU A 13 18.63 7.86 -9.08
C LEU A 13 18.73 6.47 -8.42
N VAL A 14 17.62 5.94 -7.92
CA VAL A 14 17.51 4.62 -7.33
C VAL A 14 17.84 3.54 -8.38
N LYS A 15 17.29 3.62 -9.59
CA LYS A 15 17.62 2.69 -10.70
C LYS A 15 19.11 2.73 -11.06
N ARG A 16 19.70 3.93 -11.12
CA ARG A 16 21.12 4.11 -11.43
C ARG A 16 22.03 3.56 -10.33
N GLN A 17 21.65 3.77 -9.06
CA GLN A 17 22.39 3.22 -7.93
C GLN A 17 22.22 1.69 -7.81
N ARG A 18 21.04 1.12 -8.11
CA ARG A 18 20.87 -0.34 -8.23
C ARG A 18 21.92 -0.95 -9.17
N GLY A 19 22.14 -0.35 -10.35
CA GLY A 19 23.13 -0.84 -11.31
C GLY A 19 24.58 -0.79 -10.82
N LEU A 20 24.89 0.06 -9.82
CA LEU A 20 26.24 0.22 -9.26
C LEU A 20 26.47 -0.60 -7.97
N PHE A 21 25.42 -0.82 -7.17
CA PHE A 21 25.53 -1.49 -5.86
C PHE A 21 25.24 -2.99 -5.91
N PHE A 22 24.52 -3.50 -6.91
CA PHE A 22 24.33 -4.95 -7.11
C PHE A 22 25.58 -5.64 -7.71
N SER A 23 26.65 -4.90 -8.01
CA SER A 23 27.84 -5.40 -8.69
C SER A 23 29.11 -5.40 -7.83
N SER A 24 29.05 -5.75 -6.54
CA SER A 24 30.19 -6.28 -5.73
C SER A 24 29.87 -6.34 -4.22
N GLY A 25 29.74 -7.55 -3.67
CA GLY A 25 29.68 -7.81 -2.22
C GLY A 25 28.71 -8.94 -1.86
N GLU A 26 29.00 -9.70 -0.79
CA GLU A 26 28.02 -10.62 -0.16
C GLU A 26 26.70 -9.85 0.05
N ALA A 27 25.59 -10.40 -0.44
CA ALA A 27 24.29 -9.76 -0.31
C ALA A 27 23.93 -9.65 1.17
N ALA A 28 23.90 -8.42 1.70
CA ALA A 28 23.47 -8.16 3.07
C ALA A 28 22.07 -8.78 3.29
N SER A 29 21.88 -9.41 4.45
CA SER A 29 20.59 -10.00 4.81
C SER A 29 19.52 -8.91 4.95
N ILE A 30 18.25 -9.28 4.81
CA ILE A 30 17.15 -8.33 4.97
C ILE A 30 17.14 -7.67 6.37
N ASP A 31 17.58 -8.40 7.40
CA ASP A 31 17.65 -7.90 8.77
C ASP A 31 18.75 -6.85 8.93
N GLU A 32 19.90 -7.04 8.29
CA GLU A 32 20.96 -6.02 8.23
C GLU A 32 20.49 -4.77 7.49
N LEU A 33 19.72 -4.95 6.40
CA LEU A 33 19.15 -3.83 5.66
C LEU A 33 18.11 -3.06 6.48
N LEU A 34 17.28 -3.74 7.29
CA LEU A 34 16.35 -3.09 8.21
C LEU A 34 17.07 -2.29 9.30
N ASN A 35 18.10 -2.86 9.92
CA ASN A 35 18.90 -2.16 10.91
C ASN A 35 19.62 -0.95 10.31
N LYS A 36 20.17 -1.11 9.09
CA LYS A 36 20.75 -0.01 8.33
C LYS A 36 19.71 1.07 8.03
N LEU A 37 18.50 0.69 7.60
CA LEU A 37 17.42 1.64 7.33
C LEU A 37 17.10 2.48 8.57
N MET A 38 17.00 1.85 9.75
CA MET A 38 16.75 2.54 11.00
C MET A 38 17.93 3.40 11.49
N GLY A 39 19.17 3.01 11.16
CA GLY A 39 20.38 3.79 11.46
C GLY A 39 20.71 4.90 10.47
N THR A 40 20.03 4.99 9.31
CA THR A 40 20.32 6.04 8.32
C THR A 40 19.94 7.43 8.82
N VAL A 41 20.85 8.38 8.60
CA VAL A 41 20.69 9.82 8.91
C VAL A 41 20.50 10.67 7.64
N GLY A 42 20.94 10.19 6.48
CA GLY A 42 20.82 10.91 5.21
C GLY A 42 19.62 10.47 4.38
N GLU A 43 18.81 11.43 3.91
CA GLU A 43 17.56 11.18 3.15
C GLU A 43 17.77 10.29 1.93
N VAL A 44 18.80 10.57 1.10
CA VAL A 44 19.09 9.77 -0.10
C VAL A 44 19.49 8.34 0.25
N SER A 45 20.32 8.16 1.28
CA SER A 45 20.73 6.82 1.74
C SER A 45 19.55 6.04 2.31
N GLY A 46 18.61 6.72 2.98
CA GLY A 46 17.38 6.11 3.50
C GLY A 46 16.50 5.60 2.37
N ILE A 47 16.23 6.43 1.36
CA ILE A 47 15.40 6.08 0.19
C ILE A 47 15.95 4.85 -0.57
N VAL A 48 17.27 4.80 -0.75
CA VAL A 48 17.94 3.68 -1.44
C VAL A 48 17.89 2.41 -0.59
N THR A 49 18.15 2.52 0.71
CA THR A 49 18.08 1.37 1.62
C THR A 49 16.65 0.82 1.73
N ALA A 50 15.64 1.69 1.81
CA ALA A 50 14.23 1.32 1.78
C ALA A 50 13.89 0.53 0.52
N ARG A 51 14.37 0.97 -0.64
CA ARG A 51 14.17 0.24 -1.90
C ARG A 51 14.79 -1.15 -1.85
N GLN A 52 16.02 -1.26 -1.36
CA GLN A 52 16.72 -2.53 -1.22
C GLN A 52 15.95 -3.51 -0.32
N VAL A 53 15.43 -3.04 0.83
CA VAL A 53 14.60 -3.86 1.72
C VAL A 53 13.36 -4.39 0.99
N LEU A 54 12.62 -3.52 0.29
CA LEU A 54 11.39 -3.90 -0.40
C LEU A 54 11.64 -4.85 -1.57
N ASP A 55 12.71 -4.63 -2.34
CA ASP A 55 13.09 -5.52 -3.44
C ASP A 55 13.46 -6.90 -2.94
N HIS A 56 14.28 -6.95 -1.89
CA HIS A 56 14.69 -8.21 -1.28
C HIS A 56 13.49 -8.94 -0.68
N TYR A 57 12.61 -8.24 0.06
CA TYR A 57 11.38 -8.81 0.61
C TYR A 57 10.52 -9.47 -0.47
N LYS A 58 10.39 -8.84 -1.64
CA LYS A 58 9.56 -9.34 -2.74
C LYS A 58 10.03 -10.70 -3.27
N GLU A 59 11.34 -10.96 -3.21
CA GLU A 59 11.96 -12.21 -3.66
C GLU A 59 11.94 -13.32 -2.59
N LEU A 60 11.58 -13.00 -1.35
CA LEU A 60 11.56 -13.98 -0.27
C LEU A 60 10.46 -15.05 -0.46
N PRO A 61 10.76 -16.33 -0.17
CA PRO A 61 9.73 -17.35 -0.04
C PRO A 61 8.87 -17.11 1.20
N THR A 62 7.67 -17.72 1.24
CA THR A 62 6.68 -17.52 2.30
C THR A 62 7.26 -17.76 3.71
N GLU A 63 8.10 -18.78 3.88
CA GLU A 63 8.75 -19.08 5.17
C GLU A 63 9.68 -17.95 5.63
N GLN A 64 10.42 -17.33 4.71
CA GLN A 64 11.30 -16.21 5.05
C GLN A 64 10.52 -14.90 5.25
N LYS A 65 9.39 -14.72 4.56
CA LYS A 65 8.46 -13.61 4.84
C LYS A 65 7.85 -13.71 6.24
N LEU A 66 7.53 -14.93 6.70
CA LEU A 66 7.11 -15.16 8.09
C LEU A 66 8.21 -14.72 9.06
N LEU A 67 9.46 -15.17 8.87
CA LEU A 67 10.59 -14.77 9.71
C LEU A 67 10.79 -13.25 9.72
N PHE A 68 10.59 -12.58 8.59
CA PHE A 68 10.63 -11.11 8.51
C PHE A 68 9.56 -10.46 9.42
N PHE A 69 8.32 -10.92 9.37
CA PHE A 69 7.26 -10.37 10.24
C PHE A 69 7.48 -10.69 11.71
N GLU A 70 7.99 -11.88 12.03
CA GLU A 70 8.39 -12.22 13.39
C GLU A 70 9.54 -11.35 13.89
N ASN A 71 10.50 -10.99 13.04
CA ASN A 71 11.56 -10.05 13.39
C ASN A 71 10.98 -8.67 13.72
N LEU A 72 10.05 -8.16 12.90
CA LEU A 72 9.34 -6.90 13.18
C LEU A 72 8.55 -6.95 14.50
N GLU A 73 7.88 -8.06 14.78
CA GLU A 73 7.14 -8.26 16.02
C GLU A 73 8.08 -8.25 17.22
N LYS A 74 9.21 -8.97 17.17
CA LYS A 74 10.10 -9.17 18.32
C LYS A 74 11.01 -7.96 18.58
N ASN A 75 11.61 -7.42 17.52
CA ASN A 75 12.78 -6.53 17.64
C ASN A 75 12.47 -5.05 17.36
N PHE A 76 11.30 -4.72 16.84
CA PHE A 76 10.90 -3.35 16.50
C PHE A 76 9.70 -2.86 17.31
N ASN A 77 9.61 -3.28 18.58
CA ASN A 77 8.64 -2.76 19.56
C ASN A 77 9.05 -1.39 20.13
N ALA A 78 8.18 -0.83 20.98
CA ALA A 78 8.52 0.33 21.79
C ALA A 78 9.60 -0.05 22.83
N ASP A 79 10.52 0.87 23.12
CA ASP A 79 11.53 0.66 24.16
C ASP A 79 10.86 0.67 25.55
N GLN A 80 10.93 -0.46 26.25
CA GLN A 80 10.26 -0.64 27.52
C GLN A 80 10.76 0.34 28.61
N GLU A 81 12.05 0.68 28.60
CA GLU A 81 12.62 1.61 29.57
C GLU A 81 12.22 3.05 29.25
N GLU A 82 12.21 3.44 27.97
CA GLU A 82 11.70 4.75 27.57
C GLU A 82 10.21 4.93 27.94
N VAL A 83 9.38 3.91 27.72
CA VAL A 83 7.97 3.91 28.12
C VAL A 83 7.82 4.08 29.63
N LYS A 84 8.60 3.35 30.44
CA LYS A 84 8.57 3.46 31.90
C LYS A 84 8.95 4.85 32.38
N ILE A 85 10.00 5.44 31.80
CA ILE A 85 10.46 6.79 32.14
C ILE A 85 9.37 7.82 31.81
N ALA A 86 8.80 7.75 30.60
CA ALA A 86 7.75 8.65 30.16
C ALA A 86 6.47 8.51 31.01
N PHE A 87 6.10 7.29 31.39
CA PHE A 87 4.95 7.04 32.25
C PHE A 87 5.14 7.65 33.65
N LYS A 88 6.32 7.49 34.26
CA LYS A 88 6.62 8.11 35.57
C LYS A 88 6.54 9.64 35.52
N ALA A 89 6.97 10.25 34.41
CA ALA A 89 6.85 11.69 34.22
C ALA A 89 5.37 12.12 34.13
N TYR A 90 4.57 11.38 33.36
CA TYR A 90 3.12 11.61 33.24
C TYR A 90 2.36 11.40 34.55
N GLU A 91 2.70 10.35 35.32
CA GLU A 91 2.10 10.06 36.62
C GLU A 91 2.34 11.20 37.62
N LYS A 92 3.54 11.79 37.60
CA LYS A 92 3.89 12.92 38.46
C LYS A 92 3.20 14.22 38.05
N ASP A 93 3.04 14.46 36.74
CA ASP A 93 2.38 15.64 36.18
C ASP A 93 1.66 15.26 34.87
N PRO A 94 0.31 15.10 34.88
CA PRO A 94 -0.47 14.67 33.72
C PRO A 94 -0.73 15.83 32.73
N SER A 95 0.28 16.64 32.45
CA SER A 95 0.21 17.73 31.48
C SER A 95 0.22 17.22 30.05
N SER A 96 -0.31 18.02 29.12
CA SER A 96 -0.34 17.66 27.69
C SER A 96 1.04 17.34 27.11
N ALA A 97 2.10 17.97 27.62
CA ALA A 97 3.47 17.70 27.21
C ALA A 97 3.94 16.29 27.62
N ASN A 98 3.61 15.85 28.85
CA ASN A 98 3.94 14.51 29.32
C ASN A 98 3.05 13.45 28.67
N THR A 99 1.78 13.75 28.40
CA THR A 99 0.90 12.89 27.58
C THR A 99 1.49 12.64 26.19
N ASN A 100 1.96 13.70 25.51
CA ASN A 100 2.59 13.57 24.19
C ASN A 100 3.90 12.76 24.26
N SER A 101 4.71 12.99 25.29
CA SER A 101 5.96 12.24 25.50
C SER A 101 5.70 10.75 25.73
N LEU A 102 4.71 10.41 26.56
CA LEU A 102 4.29 9.02 26.80
C LEU A 102 3.74 8.39 25.52
N SER A 103 2.88 9.10 24.78
CA SER A 103 2.34 8.61 23.51
C SER A 103 3.46 8.31 22.50
N LYS A 104 4.48 9.15 22.42
CA LYS A 104 5.63 8.96 21.53
C LYS A 104 6.50 7.78 21.96
N ALA A 105 6.79 7.66 23.25
CA ALA A 105 7.61 6.56 23.78
C ALA A 105 6.91 5.20 23.62
N ALA A 106 5.57 5.16 23.69
CA ALA A 106 4.77 3.95 23.52
C ALA A 106 4.57 3.53 22.04
N GLU A 107 5.03 4.34 21.08
CA GLU A 107 4.93 4.01 19.67
C GLU A 107 5.96 2.90 19.29
N PRO A 108 5.53 1.77 18.71
CA PRO A 108 6.46 0.74 18.25
C PRO A 108 7.39 1.27 17.14
N LEU A 109 8.67 0.88 17.19
CA LEU A 109 9.63 1.21 16.13
C LEU A 109 9.19 0.71 14.73
N ARG A 110 8.31 -0.29 14.66
CA ARG A 110 7.63 -0.72 13.42
C ARG A 110 6.98 0.43 12.66
N HIS A 111 6.40 1.42 13.35
CA HIS A 111 5.79 2.57 12.68
C HIS A 111 6.83 3.35 11.88
N GLU A 112 8.00 3.55 12.47
CA GLU A 112 9.10 4.23 11.84
C GLU A 112 9.71 3.41 10.70
N VAL A 113 9.83 2.08 10.86
CA VAL A 113 10.23 1.18 9.77
C VAL A 113 9.31 1.37 8.56
N LEU A 114 7.99 1.26 8.76
CA LEU A 114 7.01 1.38 7.69
C LEU A 114 7.00 2.78 7.06
N ARG A 115 7.14 3.85 7.87
CA ARG A 115 7.29 5.22 7.35
C ARG A 115 8.52 5.37 6.47
N ARG A 116 9.68 4.85 6.90
CA ARG A 116 10.92 4.91 6.12
C ARG A 116 10.84 4.08 4.85
N LEU A 117 10.23 2.90 4.91
CA LEU A 117 9.96 2.09 3.71
C LEU A 117 9.11 2.87 2.70
N ASN A 118 8.11 3.62 3.16
CA ASN A 118 7.23 4.40 2.30
C ASN A 118 7.87 5.67 1.68
N GLN A 119 9.14 5.97 1.97
CA GLN A 119 9.84 7.14 1.40
C GLN A 119 10.36 6.90 -0.02
N THR A 120 10.48 5.64 -0.44
CA THR A 120 10.99 5.29 -1.77
C THR A 120 9.86 5.29 -2.81
N PRO A 121 10.13 5.60 -4.09
CA PRO A 121 9.12 5.52 -5.14
C PRO A 121 8.47 4.13 -5.20
N ASP A 122 7.18 4.12 -5.55
CA ASP A 122 6.30 2.94 -5.66
C ASP A 122 6.12 2.11 -4.37
N ALA A 123 6.69 2.56 -3.24
CA ALA A 123 6.66 1.81 -1.98
C ALA A 123 5.25 1.51 -1.48
N THR A 124 4.27 2.37 -1.78
CA THR A 124 2.89 2.15 -1.35
C THR A 124 2.31 0.86 -1.96
N HIS A 125 2.60 0.54 -3.23
CA HIS A 125 2.20 -0.74 -3.82
C HIS A 125 2.88 -1.91 -3.11
N ASP A 126 4.19 -1.78 -2.84
CA ASP A 126 4.94 -2.85 -2.18
C ASP A 126 4.43 -3.10 -0.75
N LEU A 127 4.14 -2.05 0.02
CA LEU A 127 3.62 -2.16 1.38
C LEU A 127 2.22 -2.79 1.40
N VAL A 128 1.36 -2.47 0.44
CA VAL A 128 0.06 -3.15 0.28
C VAL A 128 0.26 -4.63 -0.04
N GLY A 129 1.23 -4.97 -0.89
CA GLY A 129 1.64 -6.33 -1.16
C GLY A 129 2.16 -7.06 0.09
N MET A 130 3.04 -6.42 0.87
CA MET A 130 3.54 -6.94 2.14
C MET A 130 2.40 -7.23 3.11
N ARG A 131 1.45 -6.30 3.27
CA ARG A 131 0.28 -6.50 4.13
C ARG A 131 -0.59 -7.65 3.63
N THR A 132 -0.74 -7.81 2.31
CA THR A 132 -1.47 -8.94 1.72
C THR A 132 -0.83 -10.28 2.09
N ASP A 133 0.51 -10.36 2.11
CA ASP A 133 1.22 -11.55 2.57
C ASP A 133 1.03 -11.77 4.07
N LEU A 134 1.12 -10.72 4.89
CA LEU A 134 0.88 -10.79 6.34
C LEU A 134 -0.53 -11.32 6.66
N LEU A 135 -1.56 -10.81 5.99
CA LEU A 135 -2.94 -11.23 6.20
C LEU A 135 -3.15 -12.73 5.96
N LYS A 136 -2.42 -13.34 5.01
CA LYS A 136 -2.46 -14.79 4.77
C LYS A 136 -1.81 -15.60 5.89
N LEU A 137 -0.84 -15.03 6.60
CA LEU A 137 -0.13 -15.68 7.70
C LEU A 137 -0.88 -15.57 9.04
N LEU A 138 -1.76 -14.58 9.20
CA LEU A 138 -2.43 -14.30 10.48
C LEU A 138 -3.27 -15.46 11.03
N GLU A 139 -3.83 -16.30 10.16
CA GLU A 139 -4.64 -17.45 10.59
C GLU A 139 -3.80 -18.45 11.40
N ALA A 140 -2.57 -18.74 10.95
CA ALA A 140 -1.65 -19.64 11.63
C ALA A 140 -0.77 -18.96 12.68
N HIS A 141 -0.57 -17.64 12.58
CA HIS A 141 0.34 -16.85 13.42
C HIS A 141 -0.36 -15.62 14.04
N PRO A 142 -1.33 -15.81 14.95
CA PRO A 142 -2.14 -14.72 15.51
C PRO A 142 -1.32 -13.70 16.32
N GLN A 143 -0.13 -14.05 16.80
CA GLN A 143 0.80 -13.12 17.45
C GLN A 143 1.20 -11.95 16.54
N LEU A 144 1.17 -12.12 15.22
CA LEU A 144 1.50 -11.07 14.25
C LEU A 144 0.38 -10.04 14.08
N LYS A 145 -0.77 -10.21 14.76
CA LYS A 145 -1.89 -9.26 14.68
C LYS A 145 -1.49 -7.83 15.06
N ALA A 146 -0.61 -7.67 16.05
CA ALA A 146 -0.11 -6.35 16.44
C ALA A 146 0.65 -5.66 15.29
N VAL A 147 1.34 -6.43 14.44
CA VAL A 147 2.01 -5.91 13.24
C VAL A 147 0.98 -5.44 12.21
N ASP A 148 -0.11 -6.19 11.97
CA ASP A 148 -1.18 -5.74 11.06
C ASP A 148 -1.88 -4.48 11.58
N GLU A 149 -2.10 -4.36 12.88
CA GLU A 149 -2.68 -3.15 13.49
C GLU A 149 -1.84 -1.89 13.21
N ASP A 150 -0.51 -2.03 13.18
CA ASP A 150 0.41 -0.95 12.81
C ASP A 150 0.30 -0.59 11.31
N PHE A 151 0.18 -1.59 10.42
CA PHE A 151 -0.12 -1.36 9.00
C PHE A 151 -1.46 -0.62 8.83
N VAL A 152 -2.53 -1.08 9.49
CA VAL A 152 -3.86 -0.45 9.43
C VAL A 152 -3.79 0.99 9.86
N ARG A 153 -3.09 1.29 10.95
CA ARG A 153 -2.95 2.65 11.47
C ARG A 153 -2.30 3.59 10.46
N LEU A 154 -1.18 3.17 9.87
CA LEU A 154 -0.47 3.97 8.87
C LEU A 154 -1.26 4.10 7.58
N PHE A 155 -1.85 3.01 7.09
CA PHE A 155 -2.68 3.04 5.88
C PHE A 155 -3.91 3.91 6.05
N THR A 156 -4.53 3.94 7.24
CA THR A 156 -5.65 4.84 7.52
C THR A 156 -5.24 6.31 7.39
N SER A 157 -4.02 6.66 7.79
CA SER A 157 -3.48 8.00 7.62
C SER A 157 -3.09 8.32 6.18
N TRP A 158 -2.51 7.35 5.45
CA TRP A 158 -2.01 7.57 4.10
C TRP A 158 -3.11 7.55 3.05
N PHE A 159 -4.10 6.67 3.17
CA PHE A 159 -5.26 6.54 2.29
C PHE A 159 -6.47 7.34 2.80
N GLY A 160 -6.21 8.52 3.39
CA GLY A 160 -7.25 9.40 3.86
C GLY A 160 -8.22 9.77 2.73
N ARG A 161 -9.53 9.78 3.03
CA ARG A 161 -10.59 10.04 2.04
C ARG A 161 -10.41 11.32 1.23
N GLY A 162 -9.75 12.33 1.79
CA GLY A 162 -9.47 13.61 1.11
C GLY A 162 -8.52 13.50 -0.08
N PHE A 163 -7.80 12.39 -0.24
CA PHE A 163 -6.90 12.14 -1.36
C PHE A 163 -7.50 11.21 -2.43
N LEU A 164 -8.70 10.68 -2.19
CA LEU A 164 -9.37 9.83 -3.16
C LEU A 164 -9.98 10.69 -4.28
N VAL A 165 -9.62 10.35 -5.52
CA VAL A 165 -10.13 11.03 -6.71
C VAL A 165 -11.07 10.08 -7.44
N LEU A 166 -12.34 10.47 -7.56
CA LEU A 166 -13.30 9.78 -8.40
C LEU A 166 -13.04 10.14 -9.86
N GLN A 167 -12.89 9.13 -10.72
CA GLN A 167 -12.74 9.30 -12.17
C GLN A 167 -13.76 8.43 -12.90
N THR A 168 -14.21 8.92 -14.06
CA THR A 168 -14.98 8.11 -15.00
C THR A 168 -14.05 7.15 -15.72
N VAL A 169 -14.43 5.87 -15.77
CA VAL A 169 -13.77 4.84 -16.55
C VAL A 169 -14.60 4.56 -17.80
N ASN A 170 -13.96 4.65 -18.97
CA ASN A 170 -14.58 4.39 -20.27
C ASN A 170 -13.56 3.74 -21.21
N TRP A 171 -13.94 3.48 -22.46
CA TRP A 171 -13.06 2.82 -23.43
C TRP A 171 -11.80 3.62 -23.83
N ALA A 172 -11.74 4.91 -23.49
CA ALA A 172 -10.55 5.74 -23.67
C ALA A 172 -9.60 5.73 -22.46
N THR A 173 -9.99 5.11 -21.34
CA THR A 173 -9.13 4.91 -20.16
C THR A 173 -7.93 4.02 -20.53
N SER A 174 -6.79 4.21 -19.85
CA SER A 174 -5.57 3.47 -20.16
C SER A 174 -5.78 1.96 -20.05
N ALA A 175 -5.18 1.21 -20.98
CA ALA A 175 -5.27 -0.25 -20.99
C ALA A 175 -4.80 -0.87 -19.66
N ALA A 176 -3.78 -0.29 -19.01
CA ALA A 176 -3.30 -0.77 -17.71
C ALA A 176 -4.37 -0.70 -16.61
N VAL A 177 -5.21 0.34 -16.59
CA VAL A 177 -6.32 0.46 -15.64
C VAL A 177 -7.46 -0.50 -16.01
N LEU A 178 -7.79 -0.60 -17.30
CA LEU A 178 -8.85 -1.49 -17.78
C LEU A 178 -8.52 -2.97 -17.50
N GLU A 179 -7.27 -3.40 -17.70
CA GLU A 179 -6.80 -4.76 -17.37
C GLU A 179 -6.95 -5.06 -15.86
N ARG A 180 -6.69 -4.08 -14.99
CA ARG A 180 -6.90 -4.23 -13.55
C ARG A 180 -8.38 -4.37 -13.19
N ILE A 181 -9.27 -3.64 -13.86
CA ILE A 181 -10.72 -3.80 -13.66
C ILE A 181 -11.16 -5.21 -14.03
N ILE A 182 -10.71 -5.74 -15.18
CA ILE A 182 -10.97 -7.14 -15.57
C ILE A 182 -10.51 -8.09 -14.46
N ARG A 183 -9.29 -7.89 -13.95
CA ARG A 183 -8.70 -8.74 -12.91
C ARG A 183 -9.42 -8.66 -11.55
N TYR A 184 -9.97 -7.51 -11.19
CA TYR A 184 -10.55 -7.27 -9.87
C TYR A 184 -12.06 -7.44 -9.82
N GLU A 185 -12.72 -7.68 -10.95
CA GLU A 185 -14.15 -7.93 -10.98
C GLU A 185 -14.51 -9.23 -10.25
N ALA A 186 -14.92 -9.08 -9.00
CA ALA A 186 -15.19 -10.17 -8.07
C ALA A 186 -16.68 -10.55 -7.99
N VAL A 187 -17.59 -9.75 -8.57
CA VAL A 187 -19.04 -10.01 -8.53
C VAL A 187 -19.48 -10.77 -9.78
N HIS A 188 -19.06 -10.29 -10.95
CA HIS A 188 -19.41 -10.85 -12.25
C HIS A 188 -18.20 -10.89 -13.17
N GLU A 189 -17.34 -11.90 -12.97
CA GLU A 189 -16.08 -12.09 -13.69
C GLU A 189 -16.16 -11.62 -15.15
N ILE A 190 -15.33 -10.63 -15.49
CA ILE A 190 -15.18 -10.15 -16.85
C ILE A 190 -14.20 -11.07 -17.54
N LYS A 191 -14.63 -11.72 -18.62
CA LYS A 191 -13.84 -12.78 -19.26
C LYS A 191 -12.72 -12.24 -20.14
N ASP A 192 -13.00 -11.13 -20.82
CA ASP A 192 -12.12 -10.55 -21.82
C ASP A 192 -12.42 -9.05 -22.02
N TRP A 193 -11.66 -8.45 -22.94
CA TRP A 193 -11.78 -7.04 -23.32
C TRP A 193 -13.12 -6.71 -23.98
N GLU A 194 -13.73 -7.66 -24.68
CA GLU A 194 -15.00 -7.46 -25.38
C GLU A 194 -16.15 -7.40 -24.38
N ASP A 195 -16.14 -8.28 -23.37
CA ASP A 195 -17.05 -8.26 -22.22
C ASP A 195 -16.91 -6.95 -21.45
N LEU A 196 -15.67 -6.52 -21.12
CA LEU A 196 -15.44 -5.22 -20.48
C LEU A 196 -16.05 -4.08 -21.31
N ARG A 197 -15.79 -4.07 -22.62
CA ARG A 197 -16.28 -3.03 -23.53
C ARG A 197 -17.80 -2.94 -23.49
N SER A 198 -18.48 -4.08 -23.55
CA SER A 198 -19.95 -4.15 -23.48
C SER A 198 -20.53 -3.55 -22.20
N ARG A 199 -19.74 -3.47 -21.12
CA ARG A 199 -20.15 -2.94 -19.81
C ARG A 199 -19.84 -1.48 -19.60
N ILE A 200 -18.94 -0.87 -20.38
CA ILE A 200 -18.50 0.52 -20.14
C ILE A 200 -18.62 1.45 -21.34
N ASP A 201 -18.67 0.92 -22.57
CA ASP A 201 -18.74 1.69 -23.82
C ASP A 201 -20.17 2.15 -24.17
N PRO A 202 -21.24 1.34 -23.94
CA PRO A 202 -22.59 1.76 -24.29
C PRO A 202 -23.06 3.03 -23.58
N PRO A 203 -23.90 3.86 -24.23
CA PRO A 203 -24.33 5.16 -23.68
C PRO A 203 -25.20 5.03 -22.43
N ASN A 204 -25.84 3.87 -22.21
CA ASN A 204 -26.59 3.53 -21.00
C ASN A 204 -25.72 2.84 -19.93
N ARG A 205 -24.39 2.83 -20.07
CA ARG A 205 -23.46 2.30 -19.09
C ARG A 205 -22.51 3.38 -18.61
N ARG A 206 -22.18 3.36 -17.32
CA ARG A 206 -21.18 4.23 -16.71
C ARG A 206 -20.34 3.40 -15.75
N CYS A 207 -19.04 3.61 -15.77
CA CYS A 207 -18.15 3.06 -14.76
C CYS A 207 -17.40 4.21 -14.10
N PHE A 208 -17.26 4.15 -12.79
CA PHE A 208 -16.49 5.11 -12.00
C PHE A 208 -15.50 4.36 -11.12
N ALA A 209 -14.32 4.92 -10.91
CA ALA A 209 -13.34 4.35 -10.00
C ALA A 209 -12.70 5.43 -9.11
N PHE A 210 -12.43 5.06 -7.86
CA PHE A 210 -11.65 5.85 -6.91
C PHE A 210 -10.17 5.49 -7.05
N PHE A 211 -9.35 6.52 -7.28
CA PHE A 211 -7.90 6.43 -7.35
C PHE A 211 -7.26 7.16 -6.19
N HIS A 212 -6.07 6.70 -5.79
CA HIS A 212 -5.25 7.39 -4.80
C HIS A 212 -3.92 7.78 -5.45
N PRO A 213 -3.39 9.01 -5.25
CA PRO A 213 -2.18 9.47 -5.93
C PRO A 213 -0.92 8.66 -5.63
N ALA A 214 -0.90 7.93 -4.50
CA ALA A 214 0.20 7.05 -4.13
C ALA A 214 0.15 5.65 -4.76
N LEU A 215 -0.97 5.27 -5.39
CA LEU A 215 -1.14 4.00 -6.10
C LEU A 215 -1.50 4.31 -7.57
N ILE A 216 -0.46 4.43 -8.39
CA ILE A 216 -0.59 4.86 -9.78
C ILE A 216 -1.29 3.76 -10.58
N ASP A 217 -2.25 4.17 -11.42
CA ASP A 217 -3.06 3.28 -12.26
C ASP A 217 -3.81 2.18 -11.47
N GLU A 218 -4.03 2.36 -10.16
CA GLU A 218 -4.71 1.39 -9.30
C GLU A 218 -6.15 1.86 -8.97
N PRO A 219 -7.18 1.26 -9.57
CA PRO A 219 -8.57 1.52 -9.17
C PRO A 219 -8.86 0.83 -7.84
N LEU A 220 -8.93 1.59 -6.75
CA LEU A 220 -9.12 1.02 -5.40
C LEU A 220 -10.53 0.46 -5.18
N ILE A 221 -11.51 1.19 -5.70
CA ILE A 221 -12.92 0.86 -5.66
C ILE A 221 -13.49 1.29 -6.99
N PHE A 222 -14.21 0.43 -7.68
CA PHE A 222 -14.94 0.80 -8.89
C PHE A 222 -16.41 0.41 -8.79
N VAL A 223 -17.24 1.14 -9.52
CA VAL A 223 -18.69 1.04 -9.51
C VAL A 223 -19.19 1.08 -10.94
N GLU A 224 -19.83 0.00 -11.36
CA GLU A 224 -20.54 -0.10 -12.62
C GLU A 224 -22.01 0.30 -12.44
N VAL A 225 -22.53 1.13 -13.35
CA VAL A 225 -23.88 1.68 -13.31
C VAL A 225 -24.55 1.49 -14.66
N ALA A 226 -25.72 0.85 -14.65
CA ALA A 226 -26.61 0.74 -15.80
C ALA A 226 -27.76 1.73 -15.69
N LEU A 227 -27.93 2.58 -16.71
CA LEU A 227 -29.00 3.56 -16.80
C LEU A 227 -30.22 2.92 -17.46
N LEU A 228 -31.23 2.61 -16.66
CA LEU A 228 -32.45 1.90 -17.08
C LEU A 228 -33.70 2.76 -16.80
N LYS A 229 -34.77 2.52 -17.57
CA LYS A 229 -36.06 3.20 -17.35
C LYS A 229 -36.79 2.68 -16.10
N ASN A 230 -36.55 1.43 -15.71
CA ASN A 230 -37.18 0.75 -14.59
C ASN A 230 -36.11 0.06 -13.74
N ILE A 231 -36.42 -0.17 -12.47
CA ILE A 231 -35.56 -0.96 -11.57
C ILE A 231 -35.55 -2.42 -12.07
N PRO A 232 -34.38 -2.99 -12.39
CA PRO A 232 -34.29 -4.35 -12.91
C PRO A 232 -34.58 -5.38 -11.81
N THR A 233 -35.14 -6.53 -12.20
CA THR A 233 -35.41 -7.66 -11.30
C THR A 233 -34.33 -8.75 -11.37
N SER A 234 -33.38 -8.64 -12.31
CA SER A 234 -32.31 -9.61 -12.53
C SER A 234 -31.06 -8.94 -13.12
N ILE A 235 -29.89 -9.44 -12.76
CA ILE A 235 -28.61 -9.01 -13.36
C ILE A 235 -28.53 -9.38 -14.85
N TYR A 236 -29.14 -10.51 -15.26
CA TYR A 236 -29.08 -10.95 -16.65
C TYR A 236 -29.75 -9.96 -17.62
N SER A 237 -30.81 -9.27 -17.18
CA SER A 237 -31.43 -8.21 -17.98
C SER A 237 -30.55 -6.97 -18.12
N ILE A 238 -29.55 -6.79 -17.26
CA ILE A 238 -28.58 -5.70 -17.34
C ILE A 238 -27.43 -6.11 -18.28
N LEU A 239 -26.90 -7.31 -18.12
CA LEU A 239 -25.75 -7.77 -18.92
C LEU A 239 -26.10 -8.05 -20.39
N LYS A 240 -27.35 -8.39 -20.71
CA LYS A 240 -27.81 -8.64 -22.09
C LYS A 240 -28.44 -7.43 -22.78
N ASP A 241 -28.66 -6.35 -22.05
CA ASP A 241 -29.30 -5.15 -22.60
C ASP A 241 -28.25 -4.30 -23.31
N GLU A 242 -28.21 -4.39 -24.64
CA GLU A 242 -27.34 -3.58 -25.51
C GLU A 242 -27.74 -2.09 -25.53
N GLY A 243 -28.82 -1.70 -24.82
CA GLY A 243 -29.35 -0.35 -24.81
C GLY A 243 -30.04 0.03 -26.12
N PRO A 244 -30.77 1.14 -26.17
CA PRO A 244 -31.30 1.65 -27.43
C PRO A 244 -30.16 2.16 -28.31
N GLU A 245 -30.20 1.83 -29.60
CA GLU A 245 -29.37 2.48 -30.63
C GLU A 245 -29.59 4.00 -30.58
N ALA A 246 -28.50 4.76 -30.69
CA ALA A 246 -28.48 6.22 -30.60
C ALA A 246 -29.23 6.91 -31.75
#